data_AF-A0A072UYL2-F1
#
_entry.id   AF-A0A072UYL2-F1
#
_cell.length_a   1.000
_cell.length_b   1.000
_cell.length_c   1.000
_cell.angle_alpha   90.00
_cell.angle_beta   90.00
_cell.angle_gamma   90.00
#
_symmetry.space_group_name_H-M   'P 1'
#
loop_
_entity.id
_entity.type
_entity.pdbx_description
1 polymer ?
#
loop_
_entity_poly.entity_id
_entity_poly.type
_entity_poly.pdbx_seq_one_letter_code
_entity_poly.pdbx_strand_id
1 'polypeptide(L)' 'MAEIIKYVYGMIIFIFLFLVSTNVHAGIRCVFPSDCPRTMRCLSEFHLTCKKKQCKCVKMFDPINFVTA' A
#
# COMPACT_ATOMS: atom_id res chain seq x y z
N MET A 1 13.19 34.38 19.76
CA MET A 1 11.81 33.88 19.54
C MET A 1 11.60 33.40 18.11
N ALA A 2 11.91 34.23 17.10
CA ALA A 2 11.73 33.89 15.68
C ALA A 2 12.59 32.70 15.17
N GLU A 3 13.79 32.50 15.70
CA GLU A 3 14.67 31.40 15.27
C GLU A 3 14.18 30.01 15.70
N ILE A 4 13.64 29.91 16.91
CA ILE A 4 13.05 28.67 17.43
C ILE A 4 11.81 28.29 16.60
N ILE A 5 11.00 29.29 16.24
CA ILE A 5 9.82 29.11 15.39
C ILE A 5 10.24 28.57 14.01
N LYS A 6 11.29 29.13 13.39
CA LYS A 6 11.82 28.64 12.11
C LYS A 6 12.26 27.17 12.18
N TYR A 7 12.94 26.78 13.25
CA TYR A 7 13.39 25.40 13.44
C TYR A 7 12.21 24.43 13.57
N VAL A 8 11.21 24.79 14.37
CA VAL A 8 10.00 23.98 14.56
C VAL A 8 9.22 23.83 13.24
N TYR A 9 9.05 24.92 12.48
CA TYR A 9 8.40 24.85 11.15
C TYR A 9 9.18 23.97 10.17
N GLY A 10 10.51 24.05 10.17
CA GLY A 10 11.35 23.19 9.32
C GLY A 10 11.17 21.71 9.64
N MET A 11 11.15 21.35 10.93
CA MET A 11 10.92 19.97 11.37
C MET A 11 9.52 19.46 11.00
N ILE A 12 8.49 20.29 11.17
CA ILE A 12 7.12 19.97 10.80
C ILE A 12 7.03 19.68 9.29
N ILE A 13 7.57 20.56 8.44
CA ILE A 13 7.56 20.38 6.98
C ILE A 13 8.27 19.08 6.59
N PHE A 14 9.42 18.78 7.21
CA PHE A 14 10.17 17.57 6.92
C PHE A 14 9.38 16.30 7.28
N ILE A 15 8.73 16.29 8.44
CA ILE A 15 7.87 15.18 8.88
C ILE A 15 6.68 15.01 7.92
N PHE A 16 6.02 16.09 7.51
CA PHE A 16 4.91 16.01 6.54
C PHE A 16 5.35 15.45 5.19
N LEU A 17 6.48 15.90 4.65
CA LEU A 17 7.02 15.38 3.41
C LEU A 17 7.35 13.88 3.51
N PHE A 18 7.91 13.45 4.65
CA PHE A 18 8.18 12.05 4.92
C PHE A 18 6.89 11.21 5.00
N LEU A 19 5.86 11.71 5.70
CA LEU A 19 4.55 11.08 5.77
C LEU A 19 3.89 11.00 4.40
N VAL A 20 3.95 12.04 3.57
CA VAL A 20 3.37 12.02 2.22
C VAL A 20 4.09 10.97 1.37
N SER A 21 5.42 11.00 1.32
CA SER A 21 6.22 10.01 0.55
C SER A 21 5.99 8.57 1.01
N THR A 22 5.92 8.33 2.32
CA THR A 22 5.65 6.98 2.86
C THR A 22 4.20 6.54 2.67
N ASN A 23 3.24 7.46 2.63
CA ASN A 23 1.86 7.15 2.25
C ASN A 23 1.72 6.77 0.77
N VAL A 24 2.59 7.26 -0.12
CA VAL A 24 2.65 6.76 -1.52
C VAL A 24 3.17 5.31 -1.56
N HIS A 25 3.96 4.89 -0.57
CA HIS A 25 4.44 3.52 -0.41
C HIS A 25 3.44 2.58 0.27
N ALA A 26 2.26 3.06 0.66
CA ALA A 26 1.16 2.18 1.05
C ALA A 26 0.60 1.57 -0.24
N GLY A 27 1.19 0.42 -0.62
CA GLY A 27 1.06 -0.27 -1.90
C GLY A 27 -0.33 -0.26 -2.52
N ILE A 28 -0.35 -0.41 -3.85
CA ILE A 28 -1.53 -0.41 -4.73
C ILE A 28 -2.75 -0.89 -3.97
N ARG A 29 -3.56 0.09 -3.53
CA ARG A 29 -4.74 -0.15 -2.72
C ARG A 29 -5.72 -0.87 -3.63
N CYS A 30 -5.76 -2.19 -3.51
CA CYS A 30 -6.73 -3.00 -4.20
C CYS A 30 -7.97 -3.16 -3.33
N VAL A 31 -9.14 -3.27 -3.96
CA VAL A 31 -10.37 -3.77 -3.34
C VAL A 31 -10.68 -5.13 -3.94
N PHE A 32 -10.48 -5.24 -5.26
CA PHE A 32 -10.64 -6.45 -6.05
C PHE A 32 -9.29 -6.90 -6.62
N PRO A 33 -9.14 -8.20 -6.94
CA PRO A 33 -7.97 -8.71 -7.65
C PRO A 33 -7.72 -8.00 -8.99
N SER A 34 -8.77 -7.46 -9.61
CA SER A 34 -8.71 -6.70 -10.87
C SER A 34 -8.08 -5.33 -10.76
N ASP A 35 -8.03 -4.75 -9.54
CA ASP A 35 -7.35 -3.47 -9.29
C ASP A 35 -5.82 -3.62 -9.30
N CYS A 36 -5.34 -4.86 -9.22
CA CYS A 36 -3.92 -5.13 -9.27
C CYS A 36 -3.39 -4.98 -10.70
N PRO A 37 -2.17 -4.43 -10.86
CA PRO A 37 -1.61 -4.16 -12.17
C PRO A 37 -1.44 -5.48 -12.93
N ARG A 38 -1.97 -5.54 -14.15
CA ARG A 38 -1.89 -6.72 -15.04
C ARG A 38 -0.45 -7.12 -15.39
N THR A 39 0.52 -6.25 -15.13
CA THR A 39 1.96 -6.52 -15.27
C THR A 39 2.50 -7.42 -14.15
N MET A 40 1.81 -7.53 -13.02
CA MET A 40 2.20 -8.41 -11.92
C MET A 40 1.81 -9.85 -12.26
N ARG A 41 2.80 -10.65 -12.65
CA ARG A 41 2.64 -12.07 -12.94
C ARG A 41 2.99 -12.89 -11.69
N CYS A 42 2.08 -13.74 -11.28
CA CYS A 42 2.36 -14.79 -10.29
C CYS A 42 2.87 -16.04 -11.01
N LEU A 43 3.64 -16.89 -10.32
CA LEU A 43 4.01 -18.22 -10.84
C LEU A 43 2.73 -19.07 -11.04
N SER A 44 2.74 -20.06 -11.94
CA SER A 44 1.55 -20.86 -12.31
C SER A 44 0.75 -21.45 -11.13
N GLU A 45 1.42 -21.74 -10.01
CA GLU A 45 0.81 -22.30 -8.79
C GLU A 45 0.10 -21.25 -7.90
N PHE A 46 0.17 -19.97 -8.28
CA PHE A 46 -0.28 -18.84 -7.49
C PHE A 46 -1.22 -17.93 -8.27
N HIS A 47 -2.30 -17.50 -7.63
CA HIS A 47 -3.22 -16.52 -8.19
C HIS A 47 -3.04 -15.16 -7.51
N LEU A 48 -3.23 -14.09 -8.28
CA LEU A 48 -3.18 -12.72 -7.79
C LEU A 48 -4.45 -12.43 -6.98
N THR A 49 -4.30 -12.02 -5.73
CA THR A 49 -5.44 -11.67 -4.87
C THR A 49 -5.18 -10.34 -4.18
N CYS A 50 -6.27 -9.66 -3.83
CA CYS A 50 -6.21 -8.53 -2.94
C CYS A 50 -6.39 -8.99 -1.49
N LYS A 51 -5.31 -9.02 -0.70
CA LYS A 51 -5.41 -9.26 0.76
C LYS A 51 -4.89 -8.06 1.53
N LYS A 52 -5.70 -7.56 2.47
CA LYS A 52 -5.39 -6.39 3.30
C LYS A 52 -5.07 -5.13 2.46
N LYS A 53 -5.85 -4.89 1.40
CA LYS A 53 -5.64 -3.79 0.44
C LYS A 53 -4.27 -3.81 -0.25
N GLN A 54 -3.66 -4.98 -0.36
CA GLN A 54 -2.40 -5.19 -1.05
C GLN A 54 -2.53 -6.35 -2.02
N CYS A 55 -1.99 -6.17 -3.22
CA CYS A 55 -1.86 -7.21 -4.22
C CYS A 55 -0.83 -8.25 -3.77
N LYS A 56 -1.24 -9.51 -3.62
CA LYS A 56 -0.38 -10.62 -3.21
C LYS A 56 -0.62 -11.84 -4.10
N CYS A 57 0.43 -12.61 -4.36
CA CYS A 57 0.31 -13.92 -4.97
C CYS A 57 0.06 -14.96 -3.87
N VAL A 58 -1.08 -15.65 -3.92
CA VAL A 58 -1.44 -16.71 -2.96
C VAL A 58 -1.61 -18.03 -3.69
N LYS A 59 -1.35 -19.16 -3.02
CA LYS A 59 -1.52 -20.49 -3.61
C LYS A 59 -2.99 -20.74 -3.95
N MET A 60 -3.23 -21.46 -5.03
CA MET A 60 -4.57 -21.73 -5.55
C MET A 60 -5.48 -22.54 -4.59
N PHE A 61 -4.89 -23.27 -3.65
CA PHE A 61 -5.60 -24.09 -2.64
C PHE A 61 -5.80 -23.40 -1.28
N ASP A 62 -5.47 -22.12 -1.15
CA ASP A 62 -5.75 -21.36 0.08
C ASP A 62 -7.25 -21.01 0.13
N PRO A 63 -8.00 -21.28 1.22
CA PRO A 63 -9.43 -21.01 1.28
C PRO A 63 -9.69 -19.50 1.09
N ILE A 64 -10.23 -19.16 -0.07
CA ILE A 64 -10.69 -17.82 -0.42
C ILE A 64 -11.91 -17.55 0.47
N ASN A 65 -11.68 -16.94 1.63
CA ASN A 65 -12.74 -16.28 2.37
C ASN A 65 -13.17 -15.06 1.55
N PHE A 66 -14.14 -15.30 0.68
CA PHE A 66 -14.90 -14.29 -0.06
C PHE A 66 -15.64 -13.46 1.00
N VAL A 67 -15.04 -12.36 1.45
CA VAL A 67 -15.76 -11.36 2.25
C VAL A 67 -16.68 -10.62 1.29
N THR A 68 -17.90 -11.12 1.20
CA THR A 68 -19.08 -10.39 0.74
C THR A 68 -19.46 -9.35 1.79
N ALA A 69 -19.39 -8.07 1.43
CA ALA A 69 -20.23 -6.92 1.86
C ALA A 69 -19.44 -5.62 1.74
#